data_AF-A0A4Q3ADZ2-F1
#
_entry.id   AF-A0A4Q3ADZ2-F1
#
_cell.length_a   1.000
_cell.length_b   1.000
_cell.length_c   1.000
_cell.angle_alpha   90.00
_cell.angle_beta   90.00
_cell.angle_gamma   90.00
#
_symmetry.space_group_name_H-M   'P 1'
#
loop_
_entity.id
_entity.type
_entity.pdbx_description
1 polymer ?
#
loop_
_entity_poly.entity_id
_entity_poly.type
_entity_poly.pdbx_seq_one_letter_code
_entity_poly.pdbx_strand_id
1 'polypeptide(L)'
;MTWARWVIAAVLAGTFSTRPSPSSAEETKMLNTQMVRAMWVWNTREIMINTQAANLFLNSLQATGATDVYLYLTAKDFKATPGQIKTLVNKLKTAKVRAWAME
;
A
#
# COMPACT_ATOMS: atom_id res chain seq x y z
N MET A 1 40.23 15.89 55.66
CA MET A 1 39.90 14.53 56.17
C MET A 1 38.67 14.64 57.05
N THR A 2 37.86 13.55 57.12
CA THR A 2 36.67 13.33 57.99
C THR A 2 35.47 14.25 57.74
N TRP A 3 34.49 13.85 56.92
CA TRP A 3 33.26 13.10 57.27
C TRP A 3 32.44 13.74 58.41
N ALA A 4 31.31 14.34 58.06
CA ALA A 4 30.22 14.63 58.99
C ALA A 4 28.89 14.23 58.33
N ARG A 5 28.23 13.24 58.93
CA ARG A 5 26.82 12.88 58.68
C ARG A 5 25.92 13.91 59.36
N TRP A 6 24.92 14.40 58.64
CA TRP A 6 23.64 14.83 59.22
C TRP A 6 22.50 14.37 58.33
N VAL A 7 21.52 13.70 58.95
CA VAL A 7 20.24 13.30 58.37
C VAL A 7 19.28 14.46 58.55
N ILE A 8 18.75 15.02 57.46
CA ILE A 8 17.46 15.71 57.43
C ILE A 8 16.83 15.41 56.07
N ALA A 9 15.76 14.62 56.04
CA ALA A 9 14.86 14.56 54.89
C ALA A 9 13.48 15.03 55.36
N ALA A 10 13.09 16.18 54.83
CA ALA A 10 11.84 16.86 55.09
C ALA A 10 10.64 16.08 54.52
N VAL A 11 9.54 16.11 55.28
CA VAL A 11 8.21 15.74 54.79
C VAL A 11 7.69 16.90 53.94
N LEU A 12 7.40 16.64 52.66
CA LEU A 12 6.53 17.48 51.85
C LEU A 12 5.54 16.58 51.10
N ALA A 13 4.27 16.93 51.25
CA ALA A 13 3.12 16.26 50.67
C ALA A 13 3.23 16.17 49.14
N GLY A 14 3.28 14.94 48.63
CA GLY A 14 3.23 14.63 47.21
C GLY A 14 1.80 14.38 46.75
N THR A 15 1.38 15.19 45.81
CA THR A 15 0.08 15.23 45.14
C THR A 15 -0.34 13.89 44.53
N PHE A 16 -1.65 13.65 44.51
CA PHE A 16 -2.32 12.59 43.77
C PHE A 16 -1.74 12.45 42.36
N SER A 17 -1.07 11.32 42.10
CA SER A 17 -0.62 10.93 40.77
C SER A 17 -1.85 10.54 39.94
N THR A 18 -2.37 11.48 39.16
CA THR A 18 -3.27 11.16 38.06
C THR A 18 -2.46 10.34 37.04
N ARG A 19 -2.74 9.05 37.01
CA ARG A 19 -2.26 8.12 35.99
C ARG A 19 -2.62 8.72 34.62
N PRO A 20 -1.65 9.02 33.74
CA PRO A 20 -1.98 9.43 32.38
C PRO A 20 -2.67 8.25 31.69
N SER A 21 -3.89 8.48 31.21
CA SER A 21 -4.62 7.54 30.38
C SER A 21 -3.85 7.34 29.05
N PRO A 22 -3.53 6.11 28.63
CA PRO A 22 -2.93 5.87 27.32
C PRO A 22 -4.03 5.95 26.26
N SER A 23 -4.46 7.17 25.90
CA SER A 23 -5.60 7.37 25.00
C SER A 23 -5.41 8.46 23.94
N SER A 24 -4.24 9.10 23.80
CA SER A 24 -4.08 10.14 22.77
C SER A 24 -2.72 10.21 22.07
N ALA A 25 -1.74 9.40 22.48
CA ALA A 25 -0.42 9.37 21.83
C ALA A 25 -0.21 8.17 20.89
N GLU A 26 -1.07 7.15 20.93
CA GLU A 26 -1.02 5.98 20.02
C GLU A 26 -1.98 6.12 18.82
N GLU A 27 -2.84 7.14 18.79
CA GLU A 27 -3.88 7.29 17.77
C GLU A 27 -3.36 7.87 16.43
N THR A 28 -2.14 8.41 16.38
CA THR A 28 -1.54 8.97 15.15
C THR A 28 -0.71 7.97 14.34
N LYS A 29 -0.68 6.68 14.74
CA LYS A 29 -0.18 5.59 13.90
C LYS A 29 -1.30 4.87 13.14
N MET A 30 -2.46 5.52 13.00
CA MET A 30 -3.55 5.07 12.15
C MET A 30 -3.20 5.33 10.68
N LEU A 31 -2.63 4.31 10.04
CA LEU A 31 -2.98 3.88 8.68
C LEU A 31 -2.78 4.94 7.56
N ASN A 32 -1.53 5.15 7.14
CA ASN A 32 -1.27 5.47 5.73
C ASN A 32 -1.43 4.19 4.88
N THR A 33 -2.60 3.56 4.95
CA THR A 33 -2.94 2.44 4.08
C THR A 33 -3.49 3.06 2.81
N GLN A 34 -2.62 3.23 1.81
CA GLN A 34 -3.02 3.69 0.49
C GLN A 34 -4.26 2.90 0.03
N MET A 35 -5.37 3.62 -0.19
CA MET A 35 -6.65 3.01 -0.56
C MET A 35 -6.47 2.16 -1.82
N VAL A 36 -6.61 0.84 -1.66
CA VAL A 36 -6.47 -0.12 -2.76
C VAL A 36 -7.74 -0.11 -3.61
N ARG A 37 -7.58 0.15 -4.90
CA ARG A 37 -8.67 0.07 -5.90
C ARG A 37 -8.29 -0.96 -6.94
N ALA A 38 -8.89 -2.14 -6.83
CA ALA A 38 -8.62 -3.26 -7.70
C ALA A 38 -9.58 -3.31 -8.89
N MET A 39 -9.07 -3.66 -10.07
CA MET A 39 -9.87 -3.93 -11.25
C MET A 39 -9.55 -5.32 -11.82
N TRP A 40 -10.60 -6.11 -12.07
CA TRP A 40 -10.47 -7.41 -12.73
C TRP A 40 -10.66 -7.26 -14.24
N VAL A 41 -9.82 -7.94 -15.03
CA VAL A 41 -9.79 -7.83 -16.49
C VAL A 41 -9.86 -9.22 -17.12
N TRP A 42 -10.99 -9.51 -17.77
CA TRP A 42 -11.23 -10.80 -18.43
C TRP A 42 -10.73 -10.86 -19.88
N ASN A 43 -10.60 -9.70 -20.55
CA ASN A 43 -10.24 -9.61 -21.97
C ASN A 43 -8.77 -9.23 -22.20
N THR A 44 -7.85 -9.69 -21.34
CA THR A 44 -6.42 -9.34 -21.43
C THR A 44 -5.80 -9.66 -22.79
N ARG A 45 -6.23 -10.76 -23.44
CA ARG A 45 -5.72 -11.12 -24.78
C ARG A 45 -6.03 -10.05 -25.82
N GLU A 46 -7.23 -9.47 -25.79
CA GLU A 46 -7.62 -8.39 -26.71
C GLU A 46 -6.78 -7.13 -26.46
N ILE A 47 -6.60 -6.76 -25.19
CA ILE A 47 -5.76 -5.63 -24.76
C ILE A 47 -4.30 -5.81 -25.21
N MET A 48 -3.78 -7.04 -25.23
CA MET A 48 -2.40 -7.31 -25.64
C MET A 48 -2.16 -7.19 -27.14
N ILE A 49 -3.16 -7.48 -27.98
CA ILE A 49 -3.01 -7.53 -29.45
C ILE A 49 -3.54 -6.28 -30.15
N ASN A 50 -4.48 -5.55 -29.53
CA ASN A 50 -5.12 -4.38 -30.13
C ASN A 50 -4.72 -3.09 -29.37
N THR A 51 -3.99 -2.22 -30.06
CA THR A 51 -3.52 -0.93 -29.51
C THR A 51 -4.67 -0.02 -29.07
N GLN A 52 -5.80 -0.01 -29.79
CA GLN A 52 -6.96 0.80 -29.41
C GLN A 52 -7.57 0.28 -28.11
N ALA A 53 -7.75 -1.04 -27.98
CA ALA A 53 -8.23 -1.66 -26.74
C ALA A 53 -7.30 -1.38 -25.57
N ALA A 54 -5.97 -1.45 -25.80
CA ALA A 54 -4.97 -1.12 -24.78
C ALA A 54 -5.09 0.33 -24.28
N ASN A 55 -5.27 1.29 -25.18
CA ASN A 55 -5.39 2.70 -24.81
C ASN A 55 -6.69 2.97 -24.05
N LEU A 56 -7.82 2.41 -24.51
CA LEU A 56 -9.09 2.51 -23.80
C LEU A 56 -8.99 1.94 -22.38
N PHE A 57 -8.36 0.76 -22.24
CA PHE A 57 -8.12 0.13 -20.96
C PHE A 57 -7.28 1.02 -20.01
N LEU A 58 -6.18 1.61 -20.50
CA LEU A 58 -5.36 2.51 -19.69
C LEU A 58 -6.11 3.78 -19.27
N ASN A 59 -6.94 4.33 -20.15
CA ASN A 59 -7.79 5.48 -19.83
C ASN A 59 -8.81 5.12 -18.74
N SER A 60 -9.42 3.92 -18.81
CA SER A 60 -10.34 3.44 -17.77
C SER A 60 -9.65 3.25 -16.42
N LEU A 61 -8.40 2.76 -16.39
CA LEU A 61 -7.62 2.65 -15.14
C LEU A 61 -7.40 4.01 -14.49
N GLN A 62 -7.04 5.02 -15.27
CA GLN A 62 -6.84 6.38 -14.78
C GLN A 62 -8.14 6.99 -14.27
N ALA A 63 -9.23 6.84 -15.03
CA ALA A 63 -10.54 7.39 -14.68
C ALA A 63 -11.11 6.78 -13.38
N THR A 64 -10.84 5.49 -13.14
CA THR A 64 -11.29 4.78 -11.93
C THR A 64 -10.37 4.97 -10.72
N GLY A 65 -9.15 5.47 -10.94
CA GLY A 65 -8.12 5.55 -9.92
C GLY A 65 -7.63 4.18 -9.45
N ALA A 66 -7.68 3.17 -10.33
CA ALA A 66 -7.26 1.81 -10.00
C ALA A 66 -5.77 1.77 -9.64
N THR A 67 -5.45 1.15 -8.50
CA THR A 67 -4.08 0.93 -8.02
C THR A 67 -3.57 -0.47 -8.38
N ASP A 68 -4.49 -1.42 -8.58
CA ASP A 68 -4.22 -2.83 -8.79
C ASP A 68 -5.08 -3.38 -9.91
N VAL A 69 -4.48 -4.23 -10.74
CA VAL A 69 -5.15 -4.90 -11.84
C VAL A 69 -4.87 -6.39 -11.80
N TYR A 70 -5.94 -7.17 -11.93
CA TYR A 70 -5.89 -8.63 -12.05
C TYR A 70 -6.18 -9.00 -13.51
N LEU A 71 -5.15 -9.46 -14.20
CA LEU A 71 -5.17 -9.82 -15.61
C LEU A 71 -5.44 -11.31 -15.77
N TYR A 72 -6.49 -11.66 -16.50
CA TYR A 72 -6.74 -13.04 -16.88
C TYR A 72 -5.74 -13.51 -17.94
N LEU A 73 -4.80 -14.38 -17.54
CA LEU A 73 -3.73 -14.90 -18.38
C LEU A 73 -3.59 -16.41 -18.15
N THR A 74 -3.73 -17.19 -19.22
CA THR A 74 -3.56 -18.64 -19.15
C THR A 74 -2.08 -19.02 -19.30
N ALA A 75 -1.72 -20.25 -18.92
CA ALA A 75 -0.38 -20.80 -19.19
C ALA A 75 0.02 -20.74 -20.68
N LYS A 76 -0.96 -20.79 -21.60
CA LYS A 76 -0.72 -20.64 -23.05
C LYS A 76 -0.31 -19.23 -23.41
N ASP A 77 -0.88 -18.21 -22.79
CA ASP A 77 -0.57 -16.80 -23.09
C ASP A 77 0.85 -16.44 -22.66
N PHE A 78 1.31 -16.97 -21.52
CA PHE A 78 2.70 -16.80 -21.07
C PHE A 78 3.72 -17.38 -22.04
N LYS A 79 3.41 -18.53 -22.66
CA LYS A 79 4.28 -19.17 -23.66
C LYS A 79 4.21 -18.49 -25.03
N ALA A 80 3.01 -18.09 -25.46
CA ALA A 80 2.79 -17.59 -26.81
C ALA A 80 3.14 -16.11 -26.98
N THR A 81 2.93 -15.30 -25.95
CA THR A 81 3.00 -13.82 -26.06
C THR A 81 3.78 -13.13 -24.94
N PRO A 82 4.99 -13.60 -24.56
CA PRO A 82 5.74 -13.02 -23.44
C PRO A 82 6.11 -11.54 -23.66
N GLY A 83 6.36 -11.14 -24.92
CA GLY A 83 6.69 -9.75 -25.28
C GLY A 83 5.52 -8.78 -25.08
N GLN A 84 4.31 -9.20 -25.46
CA GLN A 84 3.09 -8.42 -25.28
C GLN A 84 2.74 -8.28 -23.80
N ILE A 85 2.85 -9.36 -23.01
CA ILE A 85 2.67 -9.32 -21.55
C ILE A 85 3.64 -8.33 -20.93
N LYS A 86 4.93 -8.42 -21.26
CA LYS A 86 5.96 -7.49 -20.77
C LYS A 86 5.63 -6.03 -21.12
N THR A 87 5.17 -5.79 -22.35
CA THR A 87 4.77 -4.46 -22.82
C THR A 87 3.59 -3.92 -22.01
N LEU A 88 2.56 -4.73 -21.79
CA LEU A 88 1.39 -4.35 -20.98
C LEU A 88 1.78 -4.05 -19.53
N VAL A 89 2.57 -4.92 -18.90
CA VAL A 89 3.05 -4.72 -17.53
C VAL A 89 3.90 -3.46 -17.41
N ASN A 90 4.75 -3.16 -18.39
CA ASN A 90 5.52 -1.91 -18.41
C ASN A 90 4.62 -0.67 -18.48
N LYS A 91 3.57 -0.69 -19.32
CA LYS A 91 2.60 0.41 -19.39
C LYS A 91 1.88 0.62 -18.05
N LEU A 92 1.46 -0.47 -17.40
CA LEU A 92 0.82 -0.42 -16.07
C LEU A 92 1.78 0.14 -15.01
N LYS A 93 3.05 -0.28 -15.03
CA LYS A 93 4.08 0.24 -14.14
C LYS A 93 4.30 1.74 -14.33
N THR A 94 4.36 2.22 -15.56
CA THR A 94 4.45 3.67 -15.87
C THR A 94 3.24 4.43 -15.34
N ALA A 95 2.05 3.82 -15.39
CA ALA A 95 0.83 4.37 -14.80
C ALA A 95 0.76 4.22 -13.26
N LYS A 96 1.81 3.69 -12.61
CA LYS A 96 1.87 3.39 -11.16
C LYS A 96 0.77 2.41 -10.71
N VAL A 97 0.35 1.51 -11.58
CA VAL A 97 -0.64 0.45 -11.32
C VAL A 97 0.09 -0.88 -11.16
N ARG A 98 -0.23 -1.61 -10.09
CA ARG A 98 0.29 -2.97 -9.83
C ARG A 98 -0.49 -3.97 -10.69
N ALA A 99 0.21 -4.97 -11.22
CA ALA A 99 -0.39 -5.99 -12.07
C ALA A 99 -0.19 -7.38 -11.46
N TRP A 100 -1.27 -8.16 -11.45
CA TRP A 100 -1.33 -9.54 -10.98
C TRP A 100 -1.86 -10.41 -12.11
N ALA A 101 -1.23 -11.57 -12.32
CA ALA A 101 -1.76 -12.55 -13.27
C ALA A 101 -2.65 -13.56 -12.53
N MET A 102 -3.80 -13.83 -13.11
CA MET A 102 -4.76 -14.81 -12.62
C MET A 102 -5.08 -15.79 -13.76
N GLU A 103 -5.12 -17.08 -13.44
CA GLU A 103 -5.62 -18.13 -14.33
C GLU A 103 -7.05 -18.53 -13.93
#